data_AF-A0A151F2Z7-F1
#
_entry.id   AF-A0A151F2Z7-F1
#
_cell.length_a   1.000
_cell.length_b   1.000
_cell.length_c   1.000
_cell.angle_alpha   90.00
_cell.angle_beta   90.00
_cell.angle_gamma   90.00
#
_symmetry.space_group_name_H-M   'P 1'
#
loop_
_entity.id
_entity.type
_entity.pdbx_description
1 polymer ?
#
loop_
_entity_poly.entity_id
_entity_poly.type
_entity_poly.pdbx_seq_one_letter_code
_entity_poly.pdbx_strand_id
1 'polypeptide(L)'
;MKKAVTLVLFLLISFAFSHIQASHIEVTTFIFDPEQPQPDESVTVLIRLANKSYDKDVEVTCRLFIDGDLHDVKVVPVSHRSSSAVSFMWLAQPGAHVFSLETSYYTDHTEHTDTFFQYLTVPGQEEEIDYFHEALQKYDSKSYVQAKIMFEQAKRVFEEDNDMEQALVCEEYILRCDQYIEASQLFQQAEEAYAQENVGSALALYYQAQSLYQLLEDDQAFVCDERIQEIQEAQREQVERPYYLLLLLPVVAAVIAFVWLRTRKPPPPLPAYVPEKKVEKKRLFNLENTEKPEIVKELHEIESQLDTKDPQTFKSLVRDFKAHEAHFDKTEYTQEEAEYVEESLGVLKEKLKEKGKRLQDIQKLEDLHKRCDTFLNQPVGDLVDAYNRYAQLHNAFDQIPDLGIPEQQEVKAKLTEYYQFIQQQAKSGQSEMR
;
A
#
# COMPACT_ATOMS: atom_id res chain seq x y z
N MET A 1 31.75 -29.07 -3.94
CA MET A 1 31.14 -27.72 -3.86
C MET A 1 29.63 -27.72 -4.14
N LYS A 2 29.10 -28.42 -5.15
CA LYS A 2 27.65 -28.42 -5.45
C LYS A 2 26.74 -28.87 -4.28
N LYS A 3 27.18 -29.83 -3.45
CA LYS A 3 26.41 -30.29 -2.27
C LYS A 3 26.38 -29.30 -1.08
N ALA A 4 27.34 -28.38 -1.01
CA ALA A 4 27.39 -27.38 0.06
C ALA A 4 26.46 -26.19 -0.23
N VAL A 5 26.32 -25.82 -1.51
CA VAL A 5 25.44 -24.71 -1.95
C VAL A 5 23.96 -25.07 -1.76
N THR A 6 23.57 -26.32 -2.04
CA THR A 6 22.17 -26.77 -1.83
C THR A 6 21.78 -26.75 -0.35
N LEU A 7 22.72 -27.04 0.56
CA LEU A 7 22.46 -27.09 2.00
C LEU A 7 22.37 -25.68 2.61
N VAL A 8 23.13 -24.72 2.09
CA VAL A 8 23.02 -23.29 2.46
C VAL A 8 21.74 -22.65 1.91
N LEU A 9 21.32 -23.03 0.69
CA LEU A 9 20.06 -22.54 0.12
C LEU A 9 18.83 -23.08 0.88
N PHE A 10 18.87 -24.35 1.32
CA PHE A 10 17.81 -24.94 2.15
C PHE A 10 17.75 -24.32 3.55
N LEU A 11 18.91 -23.97 4.14
CA LEU A 11 18.98 -23.24 5.41
C LEU A 11 18.43 -21.81 5.29
N LEU A 12 18.74 -21.09 4.21
CA LEU A 12 18.24 -19.72 4.00
C LEU A 12 16.73 -19.68 3.70
N ILE A 13 16.20 -20.67 2.98
CA ILE A 13 14.74 -20.80 2.76
C ILE A 13 14.02 -21.16 4.07
N SER A 14 14.66 -21.90 4.97
CA SER A 14 14.09 -22.24 6.28
C SER A 14 14.03 -21.06 7.25
N PHE A 15 14.86 -20.02 7.07
CA PHE A 15 14.82 -18.77 7.86
C PHE A 15 13.89 -17.70 7.28
N ALA A 16 13.38 -17.88 6.05
CA ALA A 16 12.47 -16.96 5.39
C ALA A 16 10.99 -17.36 5.53
N PHE A 17 10.68 -18.47 6.22
CA PHE A 17 9.35 -18.64 6.79
C PHE A 17 9.21 -17.64 7.92
N SER A 18 8.62 -16.50 7.58
CA SER A 18 7.99 -15.57 8.49
C SER A 18 7.46 -16.37 9.68
N HIS A 19 8.01 -16.13 10.87
CA HIS A 19 7.35 -16.53 12.09
C HIS A 19 5.99 -15.84 12.04
N ILE A 20 4.97 -16.54 11.55
CA ILE A 20 3.58 -16.24 11.84
C ILE A 20 3.55 -16.37 13.36
N GLN A 21 3.75 -15.26 14.06
CA GLN A 21 3.68 -15.22 15.49
C GLN A 21 2.27 -15.65 15.82
N ALA A 22 2.12 -16.86 16.33
CA ALA A 22 0.85 -17.36 16.81
C ALA A 22 0.29 -16.33 17.79
N SER A 23 -1.00 -15.98 17.65
CA SER A 23 -1.65 -15.03 18.55
C SER A 23 -1.45 -15.50 20.01
N HIS A 24 -1.14 -14.56 20.89
CA HIS A 24 -0.96 -14.83 22.32
C HIS A 24 -2.31 -15.02 23.01
N ILE A 25 -3.40 -14.58 22.40
CA ILE A 25 -4.77 -14.78 22.87
C ILE A 25 -5.43 -15.84 22.01
N GLU A 26 -5.97 -16.87 22.66
CA GLU A 26 -6.74 -17.93 22.00
C GLU A 26 -8.17 -17.94 22.55
N VAL A 27 -9.17 -18.06 21.67
CA VAL A 27 -10.54 -18.36 22.09
C VAL A 27 -10.65 -19.85 22.35
N THR A 28 -10.80 -20.24 23.62
CA THR A 28 -10.88 -21.67 24.00
C THR A 28 -12.30 -22.21 23.95
N THR A 29 -13.30 -21.33 24.04
CA THR A 29 -14.70 -21.73 24.21
C THR A 29 -15.64 -20.64 23.72
N PHE A 30 -16.70 -21.05 23.02
CA PHE A 30 -17.79 -20.21 22.52
C PHE A 30 -19.11 -20.94 22.83
N ILE A 31 -19.84 -20.53 23.86
CA ILE A 31 -21.05 -21.19 24.37
C ILE A 31 -22.25 -20.25 24.24
N PHE A 32 -23.40 -20.82 23.91
CA PHE A 32 -24.70 -20.15 23.95
C PHE A 32 -25.52 -20.71 25.11
N ASP A 33 -26.14 -19.82 25.90
CA ASP A 33 -27.07 -20.21 26.97
C ASP A 33 -28.40 -19.45 26.79
N PRO A 34 -29.51 -20.14 26.46
CA PRO A 34 -29.60 -21.59 26.22
C PRO A 34 -28.94 -22.03 24.90
N GLU A 35 -28.52 -23.30 24.82
CA GLU A 35 -27.88 -23.87 23.61
C GLU A 35 -28.84 -24.00 22.42
N GLN A 36 -30.14 -24.08 22.69
CA GLN A 36 -31.21 -24.20 21.68
C GLN A 36 -32.27 -23.14 21.96
N PRO A 37 -31.96 -21.85 21.71
CA PRO A 37 -32.88 -20.78 22.02
C PRO A 37 -34.13 -20.86 21.14
N GLN A 38 -35.26 -20.40 21.68
CA GLN A 38 -36.46 -20.12 20.90
C GLN A 38 -36.41 -18.70 20.32
N PRO A 39 -37.19 -18.40 19.27
CA PRO A 39 -37.38 -17.02 18.82
C PRO A 39 -37.78 -16.10 19.97
N ASP A 40 -37.23 -14.89 19.98
CA ASP A 40 -37.41 -13.86 21.01
C ASP A 40 -36.88 -14.23 22.41
N GLU A 41 -36.12 -15.32 22.54
CA GLU A 41 -35.46 -15.70 23.79
C GLU A 41 -34.13 -14.95 23.95
N SER A 42 -33.83 -14.50 25.17
CA SER A 42 -32.55 -13.83 25.43
C SER A 42 -31.45 -14.87 25.63
N VAL A 43 -30.43 -14.80 24.78
CA VAL A 43 -29.27 -15.70 24.76
C VAL A 43 -28.06 -15.00 25.34
N THR A 44 -27.38 -15.67 26.27
CA THR A 44 -26.07 -15.26 26.74
C THR A 44 -24.99 -15.96 25.92
N VAL A 45 -24.26 -15.19 25.12
CA VAL A 45 -23.08 -15.68 24.39
C VAL A 45 -21.87 -15.56 25.30
N LEU A 46 -21.36 -16.70 25.80
CA LEU A 46 -20.21 -16.75 26.69
C LEU A 46 -18.96 -17.22 25.94
N ILE A 47 -17.95 -16.37 25.90
CA ILE A 47 -16.68 -16.63 25.23
C ILE A 47 -15.56 -16.67 26.28
N ARG A 48 -14.68 -17.68 26.19
CA ARG A 48 -13.47 -17.77 27.03
C ARG A 48 -12.23 -17.47 26.21
N LEU A 49 -11.44 -16.53 26.71
CA LEU A 49 -10.15 -16.11 26.17
C LEU A 49 -9.05 -16.67 27.05
N ALA A 50 -8.03 -17.30 26.48
CA ALA A 50 -6.83 -17.75 27.17
C ALA A 50 -5.62 -16.96 26.70
N ASN A 51 -4.90 -16.36 27.64
CA ASN A 51 -3.65 -15.68 27.36
C ASN A 51 -2.47 -16.64 27.52
N LYS A 52 -1.87 -17.03 26.40
CA LYS A 52 -0.68 -17.90 26.30
C LYS A 52 0.63 -17.15 26.57
N SER A 53 0.60 -15.84 26.75
CA SER A 53 1.77 -15.04 27.12
C SER A 53 2.31 -15.47 28.49
N TYR A 54 3.63 -15.42 28.62
CA TYR A 54 4.35 -15.88 29.81
C TYR A 54 4.55 -14.76 30.83
N ASP A 55 4.60 -13.51 30.38
CA ASP A 55 5.18 -12.39 31.13
C ASP A 55 4.30 -11.13 31.11
N LYS A 56 3.27 -11.06 30.26
CA LYS A 56 2.45 -9.87 30.07
C LYS A 56 0.96 -10.16 30.22
N ASP A 57 0.31 -9.40 31.09
CA ASP A 57 -1.14 -9.22 31.08
C ASP A 57 -1.51 -8.40 29.84
N VAL A 58 -2.66 -8.68 29.26
CA VAL A 58 -3.10 -8.05 28.01
C VAL A 58 -4.55 -7.58 28.18
N GLU A 59 -4.85 -6.36 27.74
CA GLU A 59 -6.23 -5.91 27.55
C GLU A 59 -6.66 -6.28 26.13
N VAL A 60 -7.71 -7.09 26.03
CA VAL A 60 -8.23 -7.57 24.75
C VAL A 60 -9.53 -6.84 24.46
N THR A 61 -9.62 -6.23 23.28
CA THR A 61 -10.87 -5.68 22.75
C THR A 61 -11.59 -6.77 21.98
N CYS A 62 -12.80 -7.11 22.39
CA CYS A 62 -13.66 -8.11 21.77
C CYS A 62 -14.82 -7.41 21.07
N ARG A 63 -14.90 -7.54 19.75
CA ARG A 63 -16.01 -7.05 18.92
C ARG A 63 -16.81 -8.26 18.45
N LEU A 64 -18.05 -8.37 18.90
CA LEU A 64 -18.96 -9.42 18.45
C LEU A 64 -19.78 -8.89 17.28
N PHE A 65 -19.76 -9.62 16.18
CA PHE A 65 -20.60 -9.41 15.02
C PHE A 65 -21.58 -10.57 14.88
N ILE A 66 -22.81 -10.27 14.48
CA ILE A 66 -23.86 -11.25 14.20
C ILE A 66 -24.31 -10.97 12.77
N ASP A 67 -24.16 -11.98 11.90
CA ASP A 67 -24.47 -11.89 10.47
C ASP A 67 -23.74 -10.74 9.74
N GLY A 68 -22.56 -10.38 10.26
CA GLY A 68 -21.70 -9.32 9.73
C GLY A 68 -21.94 -7.94 10.36
N ASP A 69 -23.04 -7.74 11.09
CA ASP A 69 -23.33 -6.49 11.77
C ASP A 69 -22.70 -6.45 13.16
N LEU A 70 -22.10 -5.31 13.52
CA LEU A 70 -21.48 -5.11 14.83
C LEU A 70 -22.56 -5.08 15.92
N HIS A 71 -22.53 -6.09 16.79
CA HIS A 71 -23.49 -6.24 17.87
C HIS A 71 -23.07 -5.50 19.15
N ASP A 72 -21.85 -5.76 19.65
CA ASP A 72 -21.34 -5.16 20.89
C ASP A 72 -19.80 -5.21 20.96
N VAL A 73 -19.21 -4.32 21.77
CA VAL A 73 -17.76 -4.21 21.98
C VAL A 73 -17.44 -4.20 23.47
N LYS A 74 -16.55 -5.10 23.90
CA LYS A 74 -16.10 -5.18 25.31
C LYS A 74 -14.59 -5.24 25.40
N VAL A 75 -14.02 -4.53 26.38
CA VAL A 75 -12.59 -4.61 26.71
C VAL A 75 -12.43 -5.47 27.95
N VAL A 76 -11.58 -6.49 27.86
CA VAL A 76 -11.45 -7.53 28.89
C VAL A 76 -9.97 -7.68 29.25
N PRO A 77 -9.59 -7.48 30.52
CA PRO A 77 -8.25 -7.80 30.97
C PRO A 77 -8.07 -9.32 31.07
N VAL A 78 -7.00 -9.84 30.46
CA VAL A 78 -6.63 -11.25 30.49
C VAL A 78 -5.21 -11.39 31.03
N SER A 79 -5.10 -11.83 32.29
CA SER A 79 -3.80 -12.03 32.93
C SER A 79 -2.98 -13.11 32.22
N HIS A 80 -1.64 -12.96 32.24
CA HIS A 80 -0.70 -13.93 31.67
C HIS A 80 -0.96 -15.35 32.21
N ARG A 81 -0.92 -16.35 31.32
CA ARG A 81 -1.22 -17.76 31.62
C ARG A 81 -2.57 -18.03 32.29
N SER A 82 -3.50 -17.09 32.18
CA SER A 82 -4.85 -17.21 32.72
C SER A 82 -5.88 -17.23 31.60
N SER A 83 -7.12 -17.49 31.99
CA SER A 83 -8.29 -17.35 31.12
C SER A 83 -9.26 -16.35 31.71
N SER A 84 -9.88 -15.54 30.86
CA SER A 84 -10.97 -14.63 31.22
C SER A 84 -12.21 -14.98 30.39
N ALA A 85 -13.39 -14.64 30.90
CA ALA A 85 -14.64 -14.87 30.20
C ALA A 85 -15.30 -13.53 29.89
N VAL A 86 -15.85 -13.42 28.68
CA VAL A 86 -16.66 -12.29 28.24
C VAL A 86 -18.03 -12.81 27.85
N SER A 87 -19.07 -12.11 28.27
CA SER A 87 -20.45 -12.45 27.92
C SER A 87 -21.09 -11.34 27.10
N PHE A 88 -21.90 -11.70 26.13
CA PHE A 88 -22.74 -10.79 25.35
C PHE A 88 -24.20 -11.25 25.47
N MET A 89 -25.13 -10.30 25.41
CA MET A 89 -26.56 -10.60 25.41
C MET A 89 -27.09 -10.41 23.99
N TRP A 90 -27.76 -11.42 23.45
CA TRP A 90 -28.42 -11.38 22.14
C TRP A 90 -29.88 -11.79 22.31
N LEU A 91 -30.77 -11.25 21.47
CA LEU A 91 -32.16 -11.67 21.41
C LEU A 91 -32.30 -12.59 20.19
N ALA A 92 -32.60 -13.86 20.41
CA ALA A 92 -32.61 -14.86 19.35
C ALA A 92 -33.67 -14.53 18.30
N GLN A 93 -33.25 -14.45 17.05
CA GLN A 93 -34.15 -14.36 15.90
C GLN A 93 -34.25 -15.74 15.23
N PRO A 94 -35.38 -16.09 14.60
CA PRO A 94 -35.46 -17.31 13.80
C PRO A 94 -34.40 -17.31 12.69
N GLY A 95 -33.77 -18.46 12.45
CA GLY A 95 -32.88 -18.64 11.30
C GLY A 95 -31.47 -19.12 11.60
N ALA A 96 -30.65 -19.18 10.55
CA ALA A 96 -29.24 -19.52 10.65
C ALA A 96 -28.37 -18.27 10.83
N HIS A 97 -27.75 -18.15 11.99
CA HIS A 97 -26.91 -17.00 12.35
C HIS A 97 -25.43 -17.35 12.41
N VAL A 98 -24.59 -16.44 11.91
CA VAL A 98 -23.13 -16.50 11.97
C VAL A 98 -22.62 -15.49 13.00
N PHE A 99 -22.03 -15.99 14.08
CA PHE A 99 -21.36 -15.17 15.08
C PHE A 99 -19.89 -15.07 14.73
N SER A 100 -19.39 -13.85 14.56
CA SER A 100 -17.97 -13.56 14.37
C SER A 100 -17.45 -12.76 15.55
N LEU A 101 -16.40 -13.24 16.21
CA LEU A 101 -15.69 -12.53 17.26
C LEU A 101 -14.35 -12.06 16.71
N GLU A 102 -14.20 -10.75 16.56
CA GLU A 102 -12.91 -10.14 16.32
C GLU A 102 -12.28 -9.75 17.66
N THR A 103 -11.09 -10.26 17.91
CA THR A 103 -10.27 -9.88 19.07
C THR A 103 -9.11 -9.03 18.59
N SER A 104 -8.90 -7.87 19.21
CA SER A 104 -7.70 -7.06 18.97
C SER A 104 -6.98 -6.69 20.26
N TYR A 105 -5.66 -6.72 20.24
CA TYR A 105 -4.82 -6.36 21.38
C TYR A 105 -3.45 -5.84 20.91
N TYR A 106 -2.78 -5.08 21.77
CA TYR A 106 -1.46 -4.53 21.48
C TYR A 106 -0.37 -5.25 22.27
N THR A 107 0.69 -5.68 21.58
CA THR A 107 1.94 -6.10 22.22
C THR A 107 3.11 -5.42 21.53
N ASP A 108 3.97 -4.76 22.31
CA ASP A 108 5.18 -4.08 21.80
C ASP A 108 4.89 -3.13 20.62
N HIS A 109 3.82 -2.33 20.76
CA HIS A 109 3.31 -1.38 19.74
C HIS A 109 2.82 -2.01 18.43
N THR A 110 2.69 -3.33 18.38
CA THR A 110 2.09 -4.04 17.24
C THR A 110 0.68 -4.46 17.62
N GLU A 111 -0.29 -4.14 16.76
CA GLU A 111 -1.67 -4.63 16.91
C GLU A 111 -1.75 -6.05 16.35
N HIS A 112 -2.36 -6.93 17.13
CA HIS A 112 -2.69 -8.28 16.71
C HIS A 112 -4.21 -8.40 16.66
N THR A 113 -4.72 -8.90 15.55
CA THR A 113 -6.14 -9.14 15.31
C THR A 113 -6.36 -10.61 14.98
N ASP A 114 -7.37 -11.23 15.58
CA ASP A 114 -7.77 -12.61 15.30
C ASP A 114 -9.30 -12.70 15.24
N THR A 115 -9.83 -13.59 14.40
CA THR A 115 -11.27 -13.69 14.13
C THR A 115 -11.74 -15.12 14.28
N PHE A 116 -12.79 -15.31 15.08
CA PHE A 116 -13.37 -16.63 15.37
C PHE A 116 -14.83 -16.67 14.96
N PHE A 117 -15.26 -17.79 14.36
CA PHE A 117 -16.62 -17.96 13.86
C PHE A 117 -17.35 -19.09 14.56
N GLN A 118 -18.62 -18.90 14.86
CA GLN A 118 -19.51 -19.93 15.40
C GLN A 118 -20.90 -19.80 14.79
N TYR A 119 -21.54 -20.93 14.51
CA TYR A 119 -22.86 -20.99 13.88
C TYR A 119 -23.90 -21.42 14.92
N LEU A 120 -25.08 -20.81 14.85
CA LEU A 120 -26.25 -21.20 15.65
C LEU A 120 -27.51 -21.10 14.79
N THR A 121 -28.34 -22.14 14.82
CA THR A 121 -29.63 -22.15 14.12
C THR A 121 -30.76 -22.09 15.14
N VAL A 122 -31.62 -21.10 15.02
CA VAL A 122 -32.79 -20.91 15.87
C VAL A 122 -34.03 -21.42 15.14
N PRO A 123 -34.81 -22.34 15.74
CA PRO A 123 -36.00 -22.88 15.11
C PRO A 123 -37.07 -21.81 14.94
N GLY A 124 -37.69 -21.73 13.76
CA GLY A 124 -38.78 -20.83 13.45
C GLY A 124 -38.92 -20.68 11.94
N GLN A 125 -39.98 -20.02 11.48
CA GLN A 125 -39.94 -19.46 10.12
C GLN A 125 -39.00 -18.28 10.21
N GLU A 126 -37.87 -18.32 9.49
CA GLU A 126 -37.16 -17.10 9.14
C GLU A 126 -38.21 -16.14 8.61
N GLU A 127 -38.27 -14.93 9.19
CA GLU A 127 -39.01 -13.87 8.50
C GLU A 127 -38.39 -13.80 7.12
N GLU A 128 -39.23 -13.88 6.10
CA GLU A 128 -38.81 -13.75 4.71
C GLU A 128 -38.26 -12.32 4.57
N ILE A 129 -36.95 -12.18 4.80
CA ILE A 129 -36.26 -10.90 4.68
C ILE A 129 -36.36 -10.56 3.20
N ASP A 130 -37.08 -9.50 2.90
CA ASP A 130 -37.10 -8.90 1.57
C ASP A 130 -35.75 -8.22 1.35
N TYR A 131 -34.73 -9.03 1.04
CA TYR A 131 -33.36 -8.59 0.80
C TYR A 131 -33.30 -7.49 -0.25
N PHE A 132 -34.22 -7.51 -1.22
CA PHE A 132 -34.29 -6.49 -2.26
C PHE A 132 -34.73 -5.14 -1.69
N HIS A 133 -35.77 -5.11 -0.85
CA HIS A 133 -36.20 -3.89 -0.18
C HIS A 133 -35.13 -3.33 0.76
N GLU A 134 -34.47 -4.19 1.54
CA GLU A 134 -33.39 -3.75 2.42
C GLU A 134 -32.19 -3.22 1.61
N ALA A 135 -31.82 -3.89 0.51
CA ALA A 135 -30.76 -3.44 -0.39
C ALA A 135 -31.05 -2.03 -0.94
N LEU A 136 -32.30 -1.75 -1.35
CA LEU A 136 -32.72 -0.42 -1.79
C LEU A 136 -32.59 0.61 -0.67
N GLN A 137 -33.00 0.29 0.57
CA GLN A 137 -32.84 1.19 1.70
C GLN A 137 -31.37 1.52 1.97
N LYS A 138 -30.48 0.51 1.91
CA LYS A 138 -29.03 0.70 2.08
C LYS A 138 -28.46 1.54 0.93
N TYR A 139 -28.91 1.30 -0.29
CA TYR A 139 -28.51 2.05 -1.48
C TYR A 139 -28.90 3.54 -1.36
N ASP A 140 -30.14 3.82 -0.96
CA ASP A 140 -30.65 5.19 -0.75
C ASP A 140 -29.91 5.91 0.38
N SER A 141 -29.47 5.17 1.40
CA SER A 141 -28.63 5.70 2.48
C SER A 141 -27.15 5.92 2.09
N LYS A 142 -26.79 5.67 0.81
CA LYS A 142 -25.42 5.71 0.28
C LYS A 142 -24.45 4.71 0.94
N SER A 143 -24.98 3.66 1.57
CA SER A 143 -24.20 2.55 2.13
C SER A 143 -23.96 1.48 1.06
N TYR A 144 -23.23 1.84 0.00
CA TYR A 144 -23.12 1.03 -1.22
C TYR A 144 -22.51 -0.35 -1.00
N VAL A 145 -21.59 -0.50 -0.04
CA VAL A 145 -21.01 -1.80 0.31
C VAL A 145 -22.06 -2.74 0.91
N GLN A 146 -22.87 -2.25 1.86
CA GLN A 146 -23.94 -3.04 2.46
C GLN A 146 -25.04 -3.32 1.44
N ALA A 147 -25.41 -2.32 0.63
CA ALA A 147 -26.39 -2.47 -0.43
C ALA A 147 -25.99 -3.56 -1.42
N LYS A 148 -24.71 -3.58 -1.85
CA LYS A 148 -24.18 -4.62 -2.74
C LYS A 148 -24.37 -6.02 -2.16
N ILE A 149 -24.00 -6.22 -0.89
CA ILE A 149 -24.13 -7.53 -0.22
C ILE A 149 -25.60 -7.98 -0.21
N MET A 150 -26.52 -7.08 0.13
CA MET A 150 -27.95 -7.36 0.15
C MET A 150 -28.50 -7.66 -1.26
N PHE A 151 -28.09 -6.92 -2.29
CA PHE A 151 -28.46 -7.22 -3.67
C PHE A 151 -27.91 -8.57 -4.15
N GLU A 152 -26.71 -8.97 -3.74
CA GLU A 152 -26.15 -10.29 -4.05
C GLU A 152 -26.97 -11.42 -3.39
N GLN A 153 -27.46 -11.22 -2.17
CA GLN A 153 -28.38 -12.15 -1.51
C GLN A 153 -29.73 -12.20 -2.20
N ALA A 154 -30.35 -11.05 -2.47
CA ALA A 154 -31.62 -10.95 -3.19
C ALA A 154 -31.56 -11.64 -4.56
N LYS A 155 -30.46 -11.43 -5.31
CA LYS A 155 -30.23 -12.08 -6.59
C LYS A 155 -30.26 -13.60 -6.48
N ARG A 156 -29.60 -14.20 -5.49
CA ARG A 156 -29.60 -15.66 -5.30
C ARG A 156 -31.00 -16.19 -5.03
N VAL A 157 -31.78 -15.50 -4.20
CA VAL A 157 -33.18 -15.86 -3.91
C VAL A 157 -34.02 -15.82 -5.20
N PHE A 158 -33.93 -14.74 -5.98
CA PHE A 158 -34.64 -14.63 -7.25
C PHE A 158 -34.21 -15.68 -8.30
N GLU A 159 -32.93 -16.04 -8.34
CA GLU A 159 -32.44 -17.12 -9.21
C GLU A 159 -32.99 -18.49 -8.78
N GLU A 160 -33.07 -18.77 -7.48
CA GLU A 160 -33.67 -20.00 -6.94
C GLU A 160 -35.17 -20.10 -7.25
N ASP A 161 -35.89 -18.98 -7.18
CA ASP A 161 -37.31 -18.87 -7.51
C ASP A 161 -37.59 -18.81 -9.03
N ASN A 162 -36.55 -18.80 -9.86
CA ASN A 162 -36.61 -18.61 -11.32
C ASN A 162 -37.18 -17.25 -11.77
N ASP A 163 -37.14 -16.22 -10.92
CA ASP A 163 -37.45 -14.84 -11.27
C ASP A 163 -36.21 -14.14 -11.88
N MET A 164 -35.89 -14.52 -13.11
CA MET A 164 -34.71 -14.00 -13.82
C MET A 164 -34.79 -12.49 -14.10
N GLU A 165 -35.99 -11.90 -14.11
CA GLU A 165 -36.16 -10.46 -14.34
C GLU A 165 -35.65 -9.68 -13.13
N GLN A 166 -36.07 -10.05 -11.91
CA GLN A 166 -35.58 -9.43 -10.68
C GLN A 166 -34.10 -9.72 -10.42
N ALA A 167 -33.62 -10.92 -10.75
CA ALA A 167 -32.19 -11.24 -10.66
C ALA A 167 -31.32 -10.32 -11.54
N LEU A 168 -31.80 -9.98 -12.75
CA LEU A 168 -31.12 -9.02 -13.64
C LEU A 168 -31.15 -7.58 -13.09
N VAL A 169 -32.25 -7.17 -12.45
CA VAL A 169 -32.33 -5.86 -11.78
C VAL A 169 -31.31 -5.79 -10.64
N CYS A 170 -31.19 -6.84 -9.83
CA CYS A 170 -30.18 -6.92 -8.77
C CYS A 170 -28.75 -6.79 -9.35
N GLU A 171 -28.44 -7.48 -10.44
CA GLU A 171 -27.15 -7.39 -11.12
C GLU A 171 -26.81 -5.95 -11.57
N GLU A 172 -27.80 -5.21 -12.09
CA GLU A 172 -27.60 -3.82 -12.47
C GLU A 172 -27.26 -2.95 -11.24
N TYR A 173 -27.97 -3.13 -10.12
CA TYR A 173 -27.67 -2.40 -8.89
C TYR A 173 -26.32 -2.79 -8.28
N ILE A 174 -25.92 -4.06 -8.35
CA ILE A 174 -24.59 -4.52 -7.91
C ILE A 174 -23.50 -3.77 -8.69
N LEU A 175 -23.62 -3.70 -10.03
CA LEU A 175 -22.67 -2.99 -10.87
C LEU A 175 -22.61 -1.49 -10.53
N ARG A 176 -23.77 -0.85 -10.28
CA ARG A 176 -23.81 0.55 -9.84
C ARG A 176 -23.14 0.73 -8.48
N CYS A 177 -23.39 -0.16 -7.52
CA CYS A 177 -22.72 -0.12 -6.21
C CYS A 177 -21.20 -0.20 -6.35
N ASP A 178 -20.69 -1.09 -7.21
CA ASP A 178 -19.25 -1.21 -7.48
C ASP A 178 -18.65 0.10 -8.03
N GLN A 179 -19.35 0.74 -8.96
CA GLN A 179 -18.93 2.05 -9.51
C GLN A 179 -18.92 3.15 -8.44
N TYR A 180 -19.92 3.20 -7.55
CA TYR A 180 -19.94 4.15 -6.43
C TYR A 180 -18.80 3.90 -5.43
N ILE A 181 -18.50 2.63 -5.11
CA ILE A 181 -17.41 2.26 -4.22
C ILE A 181 -16.06 2.70 -4.82
N GLU A 182 -15.82 2.41 -6.10
CA GLU A 182 -14.60 2.84 -6.80
C GLU A 182 -14.48 4.37 -6.86
N ALA A 183 -15.55 5.07 -7.21
CA ALA A 183 -15.57 6.54 -7.25
C ALA A 183 -15.26 7.16 -5.88
N SER A 184 -15.82 6.60 -4.80
CA SER A 184 -15.57 7.03 -3.42
C SER A 184 -14.12 6.82 -3.00
N GLN A 185 -13.53 5.66 -3.33
CA GLN A 185 -12.13 5.37 -3.06
C GLN A 185 -11.18 6.32 -3.80
N LEU A 186 -11.43 6.58 -5.09
CA LEU A 186 -10.64 7.53 -5.88
C LEU A 186 -10.72 8.95 -5.30
N PHE A 187 -11.90 9.37 -4.86
CA PHE A 187 -12.09 10.67 -4.19
C PHE A 187 -11.28 10.75 -2.89
N GLN A 188 -11.34 9.73 -2.04
CA GLN A 188 -10.56 9.69 -0.80
C GLN A 188 -9.05 9.74 -1.07
N GLN A 189 -8.57 8.96 -2.05
CA GLN A 189 -7.16 9.00 -2.45
C GLN A 189 -6.75 10.38 -3.01
N ALA A 190 -7.67 11.08 -3.69
CA ALA A 190 -7.43 12.44 -4.17
C ALA A 190 -7.27 13.43 -3.01
N GLU A 191 -8.13 13.36 -1.99
CA GLU A 191 -8.05 14.16 -0.76
C GLU A 191 -6.74 13.88 0.00
N GLU A 192 -6.34 12.60 0.12
CA GLU A 192 -5.06 12.21 0.75
C GLU A 192 -3.85 12.73 -0.04
N ALA A 193 -3.84 12.60 -1.36
CA ALA A 193 -2.77 13.12 -2.22
C ALA A 193 -2.69 14.65 -2.15
N TYR A 194 -3.83 15.33 -2.07
CA TYR A 194 -3.90 16.77 -1.90
C TYR A 194 -3.33 17.21 -0.53
N ALA A 195 -3.68 16.51 0.54
CA ALA A 195 -3.14 16.75 1.89
C ALA A 195 -1.62 16.55 1.98
N GLN A 196 -1.04 15.69 1.12
CA GLN A 196 0.39 15.46 1.00
C GLN A 196 1.11 16.47 0.07
N GLU A 197 0.42 17.53 -0.35
CA GLU A 197 0.90 18.52 -1.33
C GLU A 197 1.27 17.92 -2.71
N ASN A 198 0.84 16.69 -3.00
CA ASN A 198 1.04 16.07 -4.30
C ASN A 198 -0.11 16.44 -5.26
N VAL A 199 -0.08 17.70 -5.69
CA VAL A 199 -1.17 18.32 -6.45
C VAL A 199 -1.43 17.64 -7.79
N GLY A 200 -0.38 17.16 -8.47
CA GLY A 200 -0.51 16.49 -9.76
C GLY A 200 -1.29 15.18 -9.66
N SER A 201 -0.97 14.35 -8.67
CA SER A 201 -1.70 13.11 -8.40
C SER A 201 -3.13 13.38 -7.94
N ALA A 202 -3.34 14.37 -7.07
CA ALA A 202 -4.67 14.74 -6.59
C ALA A 202 -5.61 15.11 -7.74
N LEU A 203 -5.19 15.99 -8.66
CA LEU A 203 -5.99 16.38 -9.83
C LEU A 203 -6.36 15.19 -10.71
N ALA A 204 -5.39 14.30 -10.99
CA ALA A 204 -5.65 13.11 -11.81
C ALA A 204 -6.71 12.20 -11.18
N LEU A 205 -6.65 11.99 -9.86
CA LEU A 205 -7.62 11.17 -9.12
C LEU A 205 -9.00 11.84 -9.06
N TYR A 206 -9.07 13.16 -8.84
CA TYR A 206 -10.35 13.88 -8.88
C TYR A 206 -11.03 13.79 -10.24
N TYR A 207 -10.29 13.89 -11.36
CA TYR A 207 -10.88 13.72 -12.69
C TYR A 207 -11.43 12.32 -12.92
N GLN A 208 -10.74 11.28 -12.43
CA GLN A 208 -11.24 9.90 -12.51
C GLN A 208 -12.51 9.73 -11.68
N ALA A 209 -12.51 10.18 -10.42
CA ALA A 209 -13.69 10.15 -9.56
C ALA A 209 -14.87 10.94 -10.17
N GLN A 210 -14.62 12.14 -10.71
CA GLN A 210 -15.62 12.97 -11.39
C GLN A 210 -16.27 12.20 -12.56
N SER A 211 -15.47 11.52 -13.39
CA SER A 211 -15.99 10.80 -14.55
C SER A 211 -16.93 9.64 -14.15
N LEU A 212 -16.63 8.95 -13.06
CA LEU A 212 -17.49 7.89 -12.52
C LEU A 212 -18.77 8.48 -11.94
N TYR A 213 -18.69 9.55 -11.14
CA TYR A 213 -19.89 10.20 -10.61
C TYR A 213 -20.78 10.82 -11.70
N GLN A 214 -20.20 11.32 -12.79
CA GLN A 214 -20.97 11.79 -13.95
C GLN A 214 -21.70 10.63 -14.67
N LEU A 215 -21.05 9.48 -14.81
CA LEU A 215 -21.67 8.28 -15.38
C LEU A 215 -22.85 7.79 -14.52
N LEU A 216 -22.73 7.94 -13.20
CA LEU A 216 -23.74 7.57 -12.21
C LEU A 216 -24.84 8.62 -12.01
N GLU A 217 -24.70 9.79 -12.65
CA GLU A 217 -25.59 10.95 -12.48
C GLU A 217 -25.70 11.44 -11.02
N ASP A 218 -24.62 11.35 -10.23
CA ASP A 218 -24.58 11.80 -8.83
C ASP A 218 -24.00 13.22 -8.68
N ASP A 219 -24.60 14.02 -7.79
CA ASP A 219 -24.19 15.38 -7.46
C ASP A 219 -22.73 15.49 -6.94
N GLN A 220 -22.13 14.41 -6.45
CA GLN A 220 -20.71 14.35 -6.09
C GLN A 220 -19.78 14.69 -7.26
N ALA A 221 -20.22 14.54 -8.51
CA ALA A 221 -19.48 15.01 -9.68
C ALA A 221 -19.20 16.53 -9.63
N PHE A 222 -20.13 17.31 -9.09
CA PHE A 222 -19.98 18.75 -8.91
C PHE A 222 -19.00 19.07 -7.78
N VAL A 223 -19.02 18.29 -6.69
CA VAL A 223 -18.05 18.43 -5.59
C VAL A 223 -16.61 18.21 -6.10
N CYS A 224 -16.40 17.19 -6.95
CA CYS A 224 -15.10 17.00 -7.61
C CYS A 224 -14.69 18.21 -8.45
N ASP A 225 -15.63 18.82 -9.17
CA ASP A 225 -15.38 20.00 -10.02
C ASP A 225 -14.94 21.21 -9.19
N GLU A 226 -15.64 21.49 -8.08
CA GLU A 226 -15.27 22.55 -7.14
C GLU A 226 -13.86 22.34 -6.59
N ARG A 227 -13.51 21.10 -6.18
CA ARG A 227 -12.16 20.76 -5.70
C ARG A 227 -11.10 20.95 -6.78
N ILE A 228 -11.37 20.51 -8.00
CA ILE A 228 -10.45 20.68 -9.13
C ILE A 228 -10.20 22.18 -9.38
N GLN A 229 -11.26 23.00 -9.36
CA GLN A 229 -11.14 24.45 -9.56
C GLN A 229 -10.34 25.11 -8.44
N GLU A 230 -10.64 24.79 -7.18
CA GLU A 230 -9.91 25.29 -6.00
C GLU A 230 -8.40 25.03 -6.11
N ILE A 231 -8.03 23.80 -6.48
CA ILE A 231 -6.63 23.41 -6.67
C ILE A 231 -5.96 24.19 -7.80
N GLN A 232 -6.65 24.36 -8.93
CA GLN A 232 -6.12 25.10 -10.07
C GLN A 232 -5.95 26.59 -9.77
N GLU A 233 -6.86 27.20 -9.02
CA GLU A 233 -6.75 28.59 -8.57
C GLU A 233 -5.57 28.77 -7.61
N ALA A 234 -5.40 27.86 -6.65
CA ALA A 234 -4.25 27.88 -5.74
C ALA A 234 -2.90 27.75 -6.49
N GLN A 235 -2.84 26.92 -7.54
CA GLN A 235 -1.64 26.84 -8.39
C GLN A 235 -1.36 28.15 -9.14
N ARG A 236 -2.39 28.83 -9.64
CA ARG A 236 -2.23 30.14 -10.32
C ARG A 236 -1.69 31.19 -9.36
N GLU A 237 -2.21 31.26 -8.13
CA GLU A 237 -1.73 32.22 -7.12
C GLU A 237 -0.25 31.98 -6.75
N GLN A 238 0.20 30.73 -6.69
CA GLN A 238 1.61 30.42 -6.44
C GLN A 238 2.52 30.93 -7.56
N VAL A 239 2.12 30.79 -8.82
CA VAL A 239 2.87 31.29 -9.98
C VAL A 239 2.85 32.82 -10.04
N GLU A 240 1.75 33.44 -9.60
CA GLU A 240 1.58 34.90 -9.58
C GLU A 240 2.22 35.60 -8.37
N ARG A 241 2.96 34.89 -7.50
CA ARG A 241 3.79 35.54 -6.47
C ARG A 241 4.64 36.62 -7.14
N PRO A 242 4.50 37.89 -6.74
CA PRO A 242 4.84 39.00 -7.59
C PRO A 242 6.34 39.00 -7.84
N TYR A 243 6.73 38.69 -9.08
CA TYR A 243 8.07 38.97 -9.61
C TYR A 243 8.50 40.43 -9.32
N TYR A 244 7.56 41.32 -9.06
CA TYR A 244 7.79 42.69 -8.59
C TYR A 244 8.56 42.77 -7.27
N LEU A 245 8.42 41.81 -6.34
CA LEU A 245 9.26 41.74 -5.13
C LEU A 245 10.72 41.41 -5.47
N LEU A 246 10.96 40.55 -6.47
CA LEU A 246 12.31 40.30 -7.01
C LEU A 246 12.85 41.50 -7.80
N LEU A 247 11.99 42.27 -8.48
CA LEU A 247 12.38 43.52 -9.15
C LEU A 247 12.68 44.67 -8.17
N LEU A 248 12.17 44.63 -6.94
CA LEU A 248 12.49 45.61 -5.91
C LEU A 248 13.85 45.36 -5.24
N LEU A 249 14.40 44.13 -5.29
CA LEU A 249 15.73 43.82 -4.77
C LEU A 249 16.85 44.76 -5.29
N PRO A 250 17.00 45.03 -6.60
CA PRO A 250 18.03 45.94 -7.10
C PRO A 250 17.80 47.39 -6.66
N VAL A 251 16.53 47.82 -6.53
CA VAL A 251 16.19 49.17 -6.05
C VAL A 251 16.56 49.33 -4.57
N VAL A 252 16.19 48.35 -3.73
CA VAL A 252 16.55 48.33 -2.32
C VAL A 252 18.06 48.25 -2.15
N ALA A 253 18.76 47.43 -2.93
CA ALA A 253 20.22 47.34 -2.93
C ALA A 253 20.88 48.66 -3.33
N ALA A 254 20.36 49.37 -4.33
CA ALA A 254 20.85 50.68 -4.75
C ALA A 254 20.64 51.75 -3.67
N VAL A 255 19.49 51.76 -2.99
CA VAL A 255 19.21 52.67 -1.86
C VAL A 255 20.17 52.39 -0.70
N ILE A 256 20.39 51.13 -0.34
CA ILE A 256 21.35 50.73 0.70
C ILE A 256 22.77 51.19 0.31
N ALA A 257 23.19 50.93 -0.93
CA ALA A 257 24.50 51.37 -1.44
C ALA A 257 24.65 52.90 -1.40
N PHE A 258 23.60 53.63 -1.77
CA PHE A 258 23.58 55.10 -1.76
C PHE A 258 23.67 55.66 -0.34
N VAL A 259 22.88 55.13 0.60
CA VAL A 259 22.93 55.52 2.03
C VAL A 259 24.30 55.21 2.62
N TRP A 260 24.88 54.05 2.28
CA TRP A 260 26.23 53.66 2.69
C TRP A 260 27.31 54.57 2.11
N LEU A 261 27.20 54.97 0.84
CA LEU A 261 28.11 55.94 0.22
C LEU A 261 28.00 57.34 0.86
N ARG A 262 26.80 57.78 1.23
CA ARG A 262 26.59 59.11 1.86
C ARG A 262 27.03 59.18 3.31
N THR A 263 26.95 58.07 4.05
CA THR A 263 27.33 58.00 5.47
C THR A 263 28.82 57.73 5.67
N ARG A 264 29.55 57.36 4.61
CA ARG A 264 31.00 57.30 4.63
C ARG A 264 31.59 58.71 4.69
N LYS A 265 32.18 59.05 5.84
CA LYS A 265 33.15 60.14 5.94
C LYS A 265 34.27 59.90 4.91
N PRO A 266 34.81 60.96 4.26
CA PRO A 266 35.88 60.80 3.28
C PRO A 266 37.02 60.01 3.90
N PRO A 267 37.59 59.03 3.18
CA PRO A 267 38.64 58.20 3.75
C PRO A 267 39.81 59.09 4.17
N PRO A 268 40.37 58.92 5.39
CA PRO A 268 41.61 59.58 5.76
C PRO A 268 42.71 59.24 4.74
N PRO A 269 43.68 60.14 4.52
CA PRO A 269 44.78 59.91 3.59
C PRO A 269 45.46 58.59 3.93
N LEU A 270 45.57 57.72 2.92
CA LEU A 270 46.08 56.35 3.07
C LEU A 270 47.48 56.39 3.71
N PRO A 271 47.69 55.70 4.85
CA PRO A 271 49.04 55.43 5.34
C PRO A 271 49.78 54.55 4.31
N ALA A 272 51.06 54.85 4.14
CA ALA A 272 51.95 54.05 3.30
C ALA A 272 51.96 52.60 3.78
N TYR A 273 51.52 51.72 2.89
CA TYR A 273 51.67 50.27 2.94
C TYR A 273 50.99 49.55 4.12
N VAL A 274 49.81 49.00 3.85
CA VAL A 274 49.17 47.94 4.66
C VAL A 274 49.06 46.71 3.76
N PRO A 275 49.66 45.56 4.12
CA PRO A 275 49.64 44.36 3.30
C PRO A 275 48.20 43.81 3.16
N GLU A 276 47.84 43.44 1.93
CA GLU A 276 46.55 42.89 1.54
C GLU A 276 46.19 41.64 2.34
N LYS A 277 45.14 41.72 3.16
CA LYS A 277 44.49 40.53 3.71
C LYS A 277 43.50 40.03 2.66
N LYS A 278 43.92 39.02 1.89
CA LYS A 278 43.10 38.25 0.96
C LYS A 278 41.82 37.79 1.67
N VAL A 279 40.68 38.32 1.22
CA VAL A 279 39.39 37.70 1.45
C VAL A 279 39.31 36.55 0.44
N GLU A 280 39.62 35.34 0.90
CA GLU A 280 39.31 34.12 0.18
C GLU A 280 37.79 34.01 0.06
N LYS A 281 37.28 34.49 -1.08
CA LYS A 281 36.09 33.86 -1.66
C LYS A 281 36.49 32.41 -1.88
N LYS A 282 35.90 31.47 -1.13
CA LYS A 282 35.84 30.05 -1.50
C LYS A 282 35.27 29.99 -2.92
N ARG A 283 36.16 30.05 -3.90
CA ARG A 283 35.90 29.61 -5.26
C ARG A 283 35.72 28.12 -5.11
N LEU A 284 34.46 27.69 -5.11
CA LEU A 284 34.09 26.36 -5.57
C LEU A 284 34.97 26.08 -6.79
N PHE A 285 35.78 25.04 -6.63
CA PHE A 285 36.89 24.63 -7.47
C PHE A 285 36.67 24.97 -8.96
N ASN A 286 37.57 25.79 -9.52
CA ASN A 286 37.82 25.76 -10.96
C ASN A 286 38.55 24.43 -11.24
N LEU A 287 37.75 23.39 -11.43
CA LEU A 287 38.05 21.96 -11.45
C LEU A 287 38.77 21.48 -12.73
N GLU A 288 39.46 22.35 -13.45
CA GLU A 288 39.98 22.00 -14.78
C GLU A 288 41.43 21.47 -14.78
N ASN A 289 42.20 21.61 -13.70
CA ASN A 289 43.63 21.21 -13.70
C ASN A 289 44.21 20.61 -12.41
N THR A 290 43.42 20.38 -11.35
CA THR A 290 43.89 19.59 -10.20
C THR A 290 43.64 18.11 -10.47
N GLU A 291 44.69 17.28 -10.43
CA GLU A 291 44.57 15.84 -10.58
C GLU A 291 43.62 15.31 -9.50
N LYS A 292 42.43 14.85 -9.91
CA LYS A 292 41.47 14.22 -9.00
C LYS A 292 42.13 13.01 -8.32
N PRO A 293 41.85 12.76 -7.02
CA PRO A 293 42.32 11.57 -6.32
C PRO A 293 42.03 10.31 -7.14
N GLU A 294 42.96 9.35 -7.18
CA GLU A 294 42.85 8.13 -7.97
C GLU A 294 41.55 7.37 -7.67
N ILE A 295 41.18 7.28 -6.39
CA ILE A 295 39.91 6.68 -5.92
C ILE A 295 38.68 7.32 -6.58
N VAL A 296 38.67 8.63 -6.85
CA VAL A 296 37.52 9.30 -7.49
C VAL A 296 37.40 8.87 -8.95
N LYS A 297 38.52 8.61 -9.64
CA LYS A 297 38.51 8.12 -11.02
C LYS A 297 37.93 6.69 -11.07
N GLU A 298 38.33 5.84 -10.13
CA GLU A 298 37.83 4.48 -10.01
C GLU A 298 36.33 4.45 -9.66
N LEU A 299 35.88 5.30 -8.72
CA LEU A 299 34.46 5.44 -8.41
C LEU A 299 33.63 5.90 -9.62
N HIS A 300 34.17 6.81 -10.44
CA HIS A 300 33.51 7.23 -11.66
C HIS A 300 33.49 6.12 -12.73
N GLU A 301 34.52 5.28 -12.79
CA GLU A 301 34.52 4.09 -13.64
C GLU A 301 33.42 3.11 -13.22
N ILE A 302 33.27 2.84 -11.91
CA ILE A 302 32.16 2.03 -11.37
C ILE A 302 30.80 2.64 -11.73
N GLU A 303 30.66 3.96 -11.57
CA GLU A 303 29.43 4.69 -11.90
C GLU A 303 29.09 4.58 -13.40
N SER A 304 30.08 4.68 -14.28
CA SER A 304 29.88 4.56 -15.73
C SER A 304 29.40 3.17 -16.17
N GLN A 305 29.66 2.13 -15.37
CA GLN A 305 29.27 0.75 -15.63
C GLN A 305 27.94 0.36 -14.97
N LEU A 306 27.34 1.26 -14.18
CA LEU A 306 26.15 1.00 -13.37
C LEU A 306 24.89 0.72 -14.20
N ASP A 307 24.90 1.09 -15.48
CA ASP A 307 23.82 0.81 -16.43
C ASP A 307 23.75 -0.63 -16.94
N THR A 308 24.65 -1.52 -16.49
CA THR A 308 24.61 -2.94 -16.85
C THR A 308 23.25 -3.59 -16.54
N LYS A 309 22.80 -4.46 -17.45
CA LYS A 309 21.62 -5.32 -17.28
C LYS A 309 21.98 -6.68 -16.68
N ASP A 310 23.26 -7.05 -16.68
CA ASP A 310 23.70 -8.37 -16.20
C ASP A 310 23.86 -8.37 -14.67
N PRO A 311 23.12 -9.23 -13.93
CA PRO A 311 23.24 -9.33 -12.49
C PRO A 311 24.63 -9.74 -12.00
N GLN A 312 25.40 -10.49 -12.80
CA GLN A 312 26.75 -10.91 -12.40
C GLN A 312 27.75 -9.75 -12.48
N THR A 313 27.70 -8.99 -13.57
CA THR A 313 28.48 -7.75 -13.73
C THR A 313 28.14 -6.77 -12.60
N PHE A 314 26.86 -6.56 -12.30
CA PHE A 314 26.45 -5.70 -11.19
C PHE A 314 26.99 -6.16 -9.82
N LYS A 315 26.99 -7.48 -9.56
CA LYS A 315 27.59 -8.04 -8.34
C LYS A 315 29.11 -7.79 -8.25
N SER A 316 29.82 -7.75 -9.38
CA SER A 316 31.24 -7.36 -9.40
C SER A 316 31.39 -5.89 -8.99
N LEU A 317 30.61 -4.99 -9.61
CA LEU A 317 30.65 -3.56 -9.28
C LEU A 317 30.39 -3.28 -7.80
N VAL A 318 29.42 -3.96 -7.19
CA VAL A 318 29.15 -3.83 -5.75
C VAL A 318 30.32 -4.33 -4.89
N ARG A 319 31.04 -5.37 -5.33
CA ARG A 319 32.23 -5.86 -4.63
C ARG A 319 33.38 -4.87 -4.73
N ASP A 320 33.61 -4.34 -5.93
CA ASP A 320 34.68 -3.39 -6.21
C ASP A 320 34.44 -2.09 -5.43
N PHE A 321 33.21 -1.57 -5.45
CA PHE A 321 32.78 -0.44 -4.61
C PHE A 321 33.07 -0.67 -3.11
N LYS A 322 32.69 -1.84 -2.57
CA LYS A 322 32.93 -2.17 -1.16
C LYS A 322 34.42 -2.27 -0.83
N ALA A 323 35.26 -2.66 -1.78
CA ALA A 323 36.71 -2.65 -1.60
C ALA A 323 37.22 -1.21 -1.45
N HIS A 324 36.79 -0.28 -2.31
CA HIS A 324 37.15 1.14 -2.20
C HIS A 324 36.59 1.78 -0.92
N GLU A 325 35.34 1.48 -0.54
CA GLU A 325 34.74 1.96 0.72
C GLU A 325 35.53 1.49 1.95
N ALA A 326 36.04 0.25 1.94
CA ALA A 326 36.84 -0.30 3.04
C ALA A 326 38.29 0.21 3.07
N HIS A 327 38.86 0.57 1.91
CA HIS A 327 40.23 1.09 1.80
C HIS A 327 40.34 2.60 1.99
N PHE A 328 39.21 3.32 2.03
CA PHE A 328 39.21 4.76 2.23
C PHE A 328 39.57 5.14 3.68
N ASP A 329 40.79 5.67 3.88
CA ASP A 329 41.24 6.25 5.14
C ASP A 329 41.31 7.78 5.02
N LYS A 330 40.50 8.51 5.80
CA LYS A 330 40.45 9.97 5.80
C LYS A 330 41.80 10.64 6.12
N THR A 331 42.71 9.93 6.78
CA THR A 331 44.01 10.48 7.19
C THR A 331 45.00 10.61 6.03
N GLU A 332 44.77 9.93 4.91
CA GLU A 332 45.61 9.99 3.70
C GLU A 332 45.29 11.19 2.79
N TYR A 333 44.22 11.93 3.08
CA TYR A 333 43.70 13.02 2.24
C TYR A 333 43.66 14.35 2.99
N THR A 334 43.66 15.46 2.24
CA THR A 334 43.31 16.75 2.84
C THR A 334 41.84 16.74 3.29
N GLN A 335 41.46 17.57 4.26
CA GLN A 335 40.09 17.60 4.77
C GLN A 335 39.05 17.82 3.66
N GLU A 336 39.33 18.71 2.71
CA GLU A 336 38.42 19.02 1.60
C GLU A 336 38.30 17.84 0.62
N GLU A 337 39.39 17.12 0.34
CA GLU A 337 39.37 15.91 -0.49
C GLU A 337 38.63 14.76 0.20
N ALA A 338 38.84 14.58 1.51
CA ALA A 338 38.17 13.56 2.30
C ALA A 338 36.65 13.78 2.30
N GLU A 339 36.19 15.02 2.52
CA GLU A 339 34.77 15.39 2.46
C GLU A 339 34.17 15.10 1.08
N TYR A 340 34.89 15.43 0.00
CA TYR A 340 34.45 15.17 -1.38
C TYR A 340 34.37 13.67 -1.72
N VAL A 341 35.37 12.88 -1.32
CA VAL A 341 35.37 11.42 -1.54
C VAL A 341 34.24 10.76 -0.74
N GLU A 342 34.00 11.20 0.49
CA GLU A 342 32.93 10.67 1.34
C GLU A 342 31.54 11.00 0.77
N GLU A 343 31.33 12.20 0.25
CA GLU A 343 30.10 12.57 -0.48
C GLU A 343 29.91 11.70 -1.74
N SER A 344 30.97 11.53 -2.53
CA SER A 344 30.93 10.71 -3.76
C SER A 344 30.62 9.23 -3.46
N LEU A 345 31.23 8.67 -2.41
CA LEU A 345 30.93 7.32 -1.93
C LEU A 345 29.46 7.19 -1.49
N GLY A 346 28.94 8.17 -0.75
CA GLY A 346 27.54 8.21 -0.31
C GLY A 346 26.55 8.22 -1.48
N VAL A 347 26.77 9.09 -2.46
CA VAL A 347 25.92 9.18 -3.67
C VAL A 347 25.97 7.86 -4.46
N LEU A 348 27.16 7.30 -4.69
CA LEU A 348 27.29 6.06 -5.47
C LEU A 348 26.68 4.86 -4.74
N LYS A 349 26.75 4.82 -3.40
CA LYS A 349 26.13 3.78 -2.57
C LYS A 349 24.61 3.73 -2.74
N GLU A 350 23.95 4.89 -2.70
CA GLU A 350 22.49 4.95 -2.91
C GLU A 350 22.12 4.58 -4.36
N LYS A 351 22.89 5.04 -5.37
CA LYS A 351 22.69 4.60 -6.77
C LYS A 351 22.83 3.09 -6.95
N LEU A 352 23.84 2.48 -6.34
CA LEU A 352 24.02 1.02 -6.35
C LEU A 352 22.84 0.31 -5.68
N LYS A 353 22.37 0.80 -4.53
CA LYS A 353 21.22 0.22 -3.83
C LYS A 353 19.94 0.29 -4.66
N GLU A 354 19.64 1.43 -5.27
CA GLU A 354 18.49 1.62 -6.15
C GLU A 354 18.57 0.69 -7.37
N LYS A 355 19.73 0.64 -8.05
CA LYS A 355 19.97 -0.25 -9.19
C LYS A 355 19.83 -1.73 -8.81
N GLY A 356 20.34 -2.12 -7.64
CA GLY A 356 20.23 -3.47 -7.11
C GLY A 356 18.78 -3.90 -6.90
N LYS A 357 17.96 -3.00 -6.33
CA LYS A 357 16.51 -3.20 -6.18
C LYS A 357 15.84 -3.36 -7.55
N ARG A 358 16.14 -2.47 -8.50
CA ARG A 358 15.58 -2.53 -9.86
C ARG A 358 15.92 -3.82 -10.60
N LEU A 359 17.16 -4.30 -10.49
CA LEU A 359 17.58 -5.59 -11.07
C LEU A 359 16.87 -6.78 -10.42
N GLN A 360 16.62 -6.72 -9.11
CA GLN A 360 15.86 -7.76 -8.41
C GLN A 360 14.39 -7.79 -8.88
N ASP A 361 13.79 -6.63 -9.11
CA ASP A 361 12.41 -6.53 -9.59
C ASP A 361 12.27 -6.99 -11.05
N ILE A 362 13.22 -6.64 -11.93
CA ILE A 362 13.35 -7.25 -13.27
C ILE A 362 13.50 -8.77 -13.16
N GLN A 363 14.29 -9.21 -12.18
CA GLN A 363 14.41 -10.57 -11.67
C GLN A 363 13.08 -11.32 -11.59
N LYS A 364 12.26 -10.83 -10.64
CA LYS A 364 10.95 -11.37 -10.33
C LYS A 364 10.04 -11.34 -11.56
N LEU A 365 10.14 -10.31 -12.38
CA LEU A 365 9.33 -10.14 -13.57
C LEU A 365 9.64 -11.21 -14.63
N GLU A 366 10.92 -11.52 -14.85
CA GLU A 366 11.33 -12.60 -15.76
C GLU A 366 10.87 -13.97 -15.25
N ASP A 367 10.96 -14.21 -13.94
CA ASP A 367 10.49 -15.45 -13.34
C ASP A 367 8.95 -15.58 -13.43
N LEU A 368 8.23 -14.47 -13.26
CA LEU A 368 6.79 -14.41 -13.40
C LEU A 368 6.36 -14.67 -14.85
N HIS A 369 7.05 -14.06 -15.82
CA HIS A 369 6.87 -14.32 -17.25
C HIS A 369 6.97 -15.81 -17.59
N LYS A 370 8.04 -16.48 -17.12
CA LYS A 370 8.26 -17.92 -17.30
C LYS A 370 7.16 -18.77 -16.65
N ARG A 371 6.63 -18.37 -15.50
CA ARG A 371 5.52 -19.06 -14.83
C ARG A 371 4.22 -18.94 -15.63
N CYS A 372 3.90 -17.75 -16.15
CA CYS A 372 2.76 -17.55 -17.03
C CYS A 372 2.87 -18.45 -18.27
N ASP A 373 4.04 -18.50 -18.92
CA ASP A 373 4.28 -19.39 -20.06
C ASP A 373 4.11 -20.86 -19.72
N THR A 374 4.59 -21.27 -18.54
CA THR A 374 4.44 -22.65 -18.10
C THR A 374 2.98 -23.03 -17.92
N PHE A 375 2.16 -22.14 -17.34
CA PHE A 375 0.75 -22.42 -17.11
C PHE A 375 -0.13 -22.31 -18.36
N LEU A 376 0.18 -21.40 -19.28
CA LEU A 376 -0.50 -21.32 -20.57
C LEU A 376 -0.30 -22.60 -21.41
N ASN A 377 0.83 -23.28 -21.25
CA ASN A 377 1.14 -24.53 -21.95
C ASN A 377 0.66 -25.80 -21.22
N GLN A 378 0.11 -25.67 -20.02
CA GLN A 378 -0.43 -26.80 -19.25
C GLN A 378 -1.96 -26.85 -19.38
N PRO A 379 -2.57 -28.06 -19.38
CA PRO A 379 -4.01 -28.15 -19.25
C PRO A 379 -4.46 -27.52 -17.93
N VAL A 380 -5.58 -26.78 -17.95
CA VAL A 380 -6.11 -26.02 -16.79
C VAL A 380 -6.32 -26.92 -15.57
N GLY A 381 -6.70 -28.18 -15.78
CA GLY A 381 -6.96 -29.12 -14.69
C GLY A 381 -8.24 -28.74 -13.95
N ASP A 382 -8.21 -28.82 -12.62
CA ASP A 382 -9.29 -28.33 -11.77
C ASP A 382 -9.41 -26.80 -11.85
N LEU A 383 -10.64 -26.29 -12.05
CA LEU A 383 -10.87 -24.86 -12.25
C LEU A 383 -10.55 -24.03 -11.01
N VAL A 384 -10.83 -24.55 -9.81
CA VAL A 384 -10.56 -23.84 -8.55
C VAL A 384 -9.05 -23.68 -8.37
N ASP A 385 -8.29 -24.74 -8.64
CA ASP A 385 -6.83 -24.68 -8.62
C ASP A 385 -6.26 -23.69 -9.64
N ALA A 386 -6.86 -23.60 -10.83
CA ALA A 386 -6.40 -22.67 -11.86
C ALA A 386 -6.66 -21.20 -11.47
N TYR A 387 -7.83 -20.88 -10.93
CA TYR A 387 -8.12 -19.54 -10.41
C TYR A 387 -7.20 -19.17 -9.24
N ASN A 388 -6.93 -20.12 -8.33
CA ASN A 388 -5.98 -19.91 -7.25
C ASN A 388 -4.55 -19.62 -7.76
N ARG A 389 -4.09 -20.35 -8.80
CA ARG A 389 -2.79 -20.06 -9.44
C ARG A 389 -2.76 -18.69 -10.10
N TYR A 390 -3.84 -18.31 -10.78
CA TYR A 390 -3.97 -16.98 -11.36
C TYR A 390 -3.88 -15.88 -10.30
N ALA A 391 -4.64 -16.00 -9.21
CA ALA A 391 -4.61 -15.04 -8.10
C ALA A 391 -3.21 -14.91 -7.49
N GLN A 392 -2.50 -16.03 -7.30
CA GLN A 392 -1.11 -16.01 -6.83
C GLN A 392 -0.16 -15.29 -7.79
N LEU A 393 -0.33 -15.47 -9.10
CA LEU A 393 0.49 -14.78 -10.10
C LEU A 393 0.17 -13.28 -10.15
N HIS A 394 -1.12 -12.92 -10.07
CA HIS A 394 -1.56 -11.53 -10.06
C HIS A 394 -1.03 -10.80 -8.82
N ASN A 395 -1.19 -11.39 -7.63
CA ASN A 395 -0.65 -10.82 -6.40
C ASN A 395 0.88 -10.66 -6.44
N ALA A 396 1.59 -11.61 -7.07
CA ALA A 396 3.03 -11.50 -7.27
C ALA A 396 3.42 -10.38 -8.24
N PHE A 397 2.59 -10.09 -9.25
CA PHE A 397 2.76 -8.98 -10.17
C PHE A 397 2.55 -7.63 -9.47
N ASP A 398 1.48 -7.49 -8.67
CA ASP A 398 1.13 -6.24 -7.98
C ASP A 398 2.17 -5.82 -6.94
N GLN A 399 2.95 -6.77 -6.42
CA GLN A 399 4.08 -6.50 -5.52
C GLN A 399 5.31 -5.92 -6.24
N ILE A 400 5.35 -5.93 -7.57
CA ILE A 400 6.44 -5.37 -8.37
C ILE A 400 6.06 -3.91 -8.72
N PRO A 401 6.84 -2.91 -8.29
CA PRO A 401 6.55 -1.51 -8.63
C PRO A 401 6.54 -1.30 -10.15
N ASP A 402 5.78 -0.32 -10.63
CA ASP A 402 5.80 0.05 -12.05
C ASP A 402 7.21 0.56 -12.44
N LEU A 403 7.88 -0.19 -13.31
CA LEU A 403 9.21 0.10 -13.82
C LEU A 403 9.16 0.84 -15.16
N GLY A 404 7.98 0.95 -15.79
CA GLY A 404 7.81 1.56 -17.11
C GLY A 404 8.56 0.83 -18.23
N ILE A 405 8.85 -0.46 -18.05
CA ILE A 405 9.59 -1.27 -19.04
C ILE A 405 8.65 -2.13 -19.90
N PRO A 406 8.97 -2.39 -21.18
CA PRO A 406 8.14 -3.21 -22.07
C PRO A 406 7.86 -4.61 -21.53
N GLU A 407 8.83 -5.22 -20.86
CA GLU A 407 8.71 -6.57 -20.30
C GLU A 407 7.56 -6.66 -19.28
N GLN A 408 7.32 -5.60 -18.50
CA GLN A 408 6.23 -5.56 -17.52
C GLN A 408 4.86 -5.55 -18.18
N GLN A 409 4.73 -4.84 -19.31
CA GLN A 409 3.51 -4.85 -20.11
C GLN A 409 3.28 -6.21 -20.76
N GLU A 410 4.35 -6.89 -21.18
CA GLU A 410 4.27 -8.25 -21.72
C GLU A 410 3.76 -9.24 -20.66
N VAL A 411 4.25 -9.18 -19.42
CA VAL A 411 3.76 -10.03 -18.33
C VAL A 411 2.29 -9.75 -18.02
N LYS A 412 1.88 -8.47 -17.97
CA LYS A 412 0.48 -8.07 -17.78
C LYS A 412 -0.43 -8.65 -18.88
N ALA A 413 0.02 -8.59 -20.14
CA ALA A 413 -0.69 -9.19 -21.26
C ALA A 413 -0.83 -10.71 -21.11
N LYS A 414 0.24 -11.42 -20.72
CA LYS A 414 0.20 -12.88 -20.49
C LYS A 414 -0.69 -13.29 -19.33
N LEU A 415 -0.74 -12.51 -18.25
CA LEU A 415 -1.68 -12.74 -17.14
C LEU A 415 -3.13 -12.64 -17.61
N THR A 416 -3.42 -11.63 -18.45
CA THR A 416 -4.74 -11.44 -19.06
C THR A 416 -5.09 -12.61 -19.97
N GLU A 417 -4.16 -13.06 -20.81
CA GLU A 417 -4.31 -14.23 -21.67
C GLU A 417 -4.59 -15.50 -20.85
N TYR A 418 -3.85 -15.73 -19.76
CA TYR A 418 -4.05 -16.88 -18.90
C TYR A 418 -5.44 -16.88 -18.24
N TYR A 419 -5.91 -15.72 -17.79
CA TYR A 419 -7.26 -15.58 -17.25
C TYR A 419 -8.34 -15.92 -18.29
N GLN A 420 -8.20 -15.39 -19.51
CA GLN A 420 -9.12 -15.69 -20.61
C GLN A 420 -9.10 -17.18 -20.97
N PHE A 421 -7.93 -17.82 -20.93
CA PHE A 421 -7.78 -19.26 -21.14
C PHE A 421 -8.55 -20.09 -20.10
N ILE A 422 -8.46 -19.73 -18.81
CA ILE A 422 -9.24 -20.38 -17.74
C ILE A 422 -10.75 -20.23 -18.00
N GLN A 423 -11.20 -19.02 -18.35
CA GLN A 423 -12.62 -18.75 -18.63
C GLN A 423 -13.16 -19.55 -19.81
N GLN A 424 -12.36 -19.71 -20.88
CA GLN A 424 -12.76 -20.51 -22.04
C GLN A 424 -12.95 -21.99 -21.68
N GLN A 425 -12.04 -22.55 -20.86
CA GLN A 425 -12.12 -23.93 -20.40
C GLN A 425 -13.31 -24.16 -19.45
N ALA A 426 -13.63 -23.19 -18.59
CA ALA A 426 -14.82 -23.26 -17.75
C ALA A 426 -16.11 -23.34 -18.58
N LYS A 427 -16.20 -22.55 -19.67
CA LYS A 427 -17.34 -22.56 -20.58
C LYS A 427 -17.47 -23.88 -21.34
N SER A 428 -16.37 -24.46 -21.83
CA SER A 428 -16.43 -25.75 -22.53
C SER A 428 -16.84 -26.88 -21.59
N GLY A 429 -16.34 -26.91 -20.35
CA GLY A 429 -16.72 -27.92 -19.37
C GLY A 429 -18.20 -27.90 -19.01
N GLN A 430 -18.81 -26.71 -18.90
CA GLN A 430 -20.26 -26.58 -18.68
C GLN A 430 -21.10 -27.09 -19.85
N SER A 431 -20.60 -26.96 -21.08
CA SER A 431 -21.30 -27.46 -22.27
C SER A 431 -21.28 -28.97 -22.43
N GLU A 432 -20.27 -29.66 -21.87
CA GLU A 432 -20.20 -31.14 -21.89
C GLU A 432 -21.07 -31.79 -20.80
N MET A 433 -21.41 -31.05 -19.73
CA MET A 433 -22.29 -31.55 -18.67
C MET A 433 -23.77 -31.38 -18.97
N ARG A 434 -24.14 -30.56 -19.96
CA ARG A 434 -25.51 -30.39 -20.46
C ARG A 434 -25.78 -31.34 -21.62
#